data_AF-A0A367R856-F1
#
_entry.id   AF-A0A367R856-F1
#
_cell.length_a   1.000
_cell.length_b   1.000
_cell.length_c   1.000
_cell.angle_alpha   90.00
_cell.angle_beta   90.00
_cell.angle_gamma   90.00
#
_symmetry.space_group_name_H-M   'P 1'
#
loop_
_entity.id
_entity.type
_entity.pdbx_description
1 polymer ?
#
loop_
_entity_poly.entity_id
_entity_poly.type
_entity_poly.pdbx_seq_one_letter_code
_entity_poly.pdbx_strand_id
1 'polypeptide(L)'
;MTRFIHDQFAKDYLEELLKPYGEVRGSSRVVGEVREIDVLFSPLTKQSTNLETLGLLGRFAATAAIFEPFRNAASKEEICDCLLKLLEVRGGLQRQANRNKTSIPELELPKLWILTPTASTTLLSGFGATQKVGWLPGVHFIAEYLRTAIVAIHQLPRTQETLWLRILGRGTVQKQAIDELEALPLNHPFRRATLELLYNLRQNLQVNQNSEEDDRELIMRLQPLYQQDREQAVQQGEQRLIIRLINRRFGEIDSSTIERVQGLSIEQLEALGEALLDFSDISDLEAWLNQQIE
;
A
#
# COMPACT_ATOMS: atom_id res chain seq x y z
N MET A 1 22.07 -2.72 -5.35
CA MET A 1 21.07 -2.43 -6.39
C MET A 1 19.66 -2.78 -5.93
N THR A 2 19.42 -3.98 -5.39
CA THR A 2 18.12 -4.38 -4.82
C THR A 2 17.62 -3.48 -3.68
N ARG A 3 18.53 -3.00 -2.81
CA ARG A 3 18.19 -2.01 -1.76
C ARG A 3 17.47 -0.78 -2.33
N PHE A 4 17.99 -0.17 -3.40
CA PHE A 4 17.35 0.99 -4.04
C PHE A 4 15.96 0.67 -4.60
N ILE A 5 15.73 -0.56 -5.06
CA ILE A 5 14.43 -0.99 -5.59
C ILE A 5 13.40 -1.12 -4.47
N HIS A 6 13.79 -1.72 -3.34
CA HIS A 6 12.94 -1.81 -2.16
C HIS A 6 12.67 -0.45 -1.52
N ASP A 7 13.69 0.42 -1.47
CA ASP A 7 13.54 1.78 -0.96
C ASP A 7 12.57 2.59 -1.84
N GLN A 8 12.66 2.46 -3.17
CA GLN A 8 11.71 3.10 -4.09
C GLN A 8 10.29 2.53 -3.93
N PHE A 9 10.15 1.21 -3.87
CA PHE A 9 8.86 0.56 -3.62
C PHE A 9 8.21 1.07 -2.33
N ALA A 10 8.96 1.17 -1.23
CA ALA A 10 8.42 1.63 0.04
C ALA A 10 7.91 3.08 -0.02
N LYS A 11 8.58 3.95 -0.79
CA LYS A 11 8.16 5.33 -1.03
C LYS A 11 6.86 5.39 -1.83
N ASP A 12 6.83 4.76 -2.99
CA ASP A 12 5.67 4.73 -3.88
C ASP A 12 4.46 4.11 -3.16
N TYR A 13 4.71 3.08 -2.36
CA TYR A 13 3.71 2.40 -1.55
C TYR A 13 3.09 3.28 -0.47
N LEU A 14 3.90 3.94 0.34
CA LEU A 14 3.40 4.84 1.37
C LEU A 14 2.70 6.05 0.76
N GLU A 15 3.21 6.59 -0.36
CA GLU A 15 2.57 7.68 -1.09
C GLU A 15 1.18 7.29 -1.59
N GLU A 16 1.05 6.15 -2.25
CA GLU A 16 -0.22 5.69 -2.81
C GLU A 16 -1.27 5.46 -1.71
N LEU A 17 -0.88 4.88 -0.57
CA LEU A 17 -1.79 4.65 0.55
C LEU A 17 -2.21 5.94 1.27
N LEU A 18 -1.31 6.91 1.40
CA LEU A 18 -1.55 8.12 2.19
C LEU A 18 -2.15 9.28 1.39
N LYS A 19 -1.94 9.33 0.07
CA LYS A 19 -2.45 10.38 -0.82
C LYS A 19 -3.95 10.68 -0.70
N PRO A 20 -4.85 9.71 -0.45
CA PRO A 20 -6.27 10.02 -0.23
C PRO A 20 -6.55 10.81 1.05
N TYR A 21 -5.60 10.88 1.99
CA TYR A 21 -5.81 11.41 3.34
C TYR A 21 -5.05 12.70 3.63
N GLY A 22 -4.20 13.15 2.72
CA GLY A 22 -3.30 14.27 2.95
C GLY A 22 -2.41 14.60 1.77
N GLU A 23 -1.67 15.69 1.93
CA GLU A 23 -0.58 16.01 1.02
C GLU A 23 0.60 15.09 1.34
N VAL A 24 1.04 14.32 0.35
CA VAL A 24 2.28 13.54 0.42
C VAL A 24 3.32 14.24 -0.45
N ARG A 25 4.52 14.44 0.11
CA ARG A 25 5.70 14.90 -0.62
C ARG A 25 6.77 13.84 -0.56
N GLY A 26 6.92 13.06 -1.63
CA GLY A 26 8.05 12.15 -1.82
C GLY A 26 9.35 12.93 -2.07
N SER A 27 10.46 12.48 -1.48
CA SER A 27 11.80 13.09 -1.64
C SER A 27 11.81 14.62 -1.48
N SER A 28 11.26 15.13 -0.36
CA SER A 28 11.31 16.56 -0.07
C SER A 28 12.73 16.98 0.29
N ARG A 29 13.34 17.88 -0.49
CA ARG A 29 14.67 18.43 -0.23
C ARG A 29 14.63 19.40 0.95
N VAL A 30 15.34 19.06 2.02
CA VAL A 30 15.51 19.95 3.16
C VAL A 30 16.70 20.90 2.90
N VAL A 31 16.55 22.19 3.22
CA VAL A 31 17.62 23.17 3.00
C VAL A 31 18.65 23.10 4.11
N GLY A 32 19.87 22.67 3.79
CA GLY A 32 21.04 22.67 4.69
C GLY A 32 22.22 21.91 4.09
N GLU A 33 21.93 20.76 3.52
CA GLU A 33 22.70 19.89 2.61
C GLU A 33 21.61 19.10 1.85
N VAL A 34 21.82 18.58 0.63
CA VAL A 34 20.76 17.88 -0.13
C VAL A 34 20.38 16.58 0.60
N ARG A 35 19.48 16.67 1.58
CA ARG A 35 18.95 15.57 2.38
C ARG A 35 17.51 15.36 1.95
N GLU A 36 17.19 14.12 1.58
CA GLU A 36 15.86 13.73 1.15
C GLU A 36 15.15 13.01 2.29
N ILE A 37 13.94 13.49 2.59
CA ILE A 37 12.98 12.75 3.39
C ILE A 37 12.24 11.80 2.48
N ASP A 38 12.15 10.53 2.88
CA ASP A 38 11.53 9.52 2.04
C ASP A 38 10.05 9.84 1.78
N VAL A 39 9.27 10.02 2.86
CA VAL A 39 7.87 10.43 2.76
C VAL A 39 7.54 11.45 3.84
N LEU A 40 7.20 12.69 3.43
CA LEU A 40 6.62 13.70 4.29
C LEU A 40 5.11 13.79 4.04
N PHE A 41 4.32 13.55 5.08
CA PHE A 41 2.86 13.54 5.03
C PHE A 41 2.27 14.67 5.88
N SER A 42 1.28 15.35 5.33
CA SER A 42 0.48 16.38 6.01
C SER A 42 -1.01 16.04 5.88
N PRO A 43 -1.73 15.76 6.98
CA PRO A 43 -3.13 15.35 6.92
C PRO A 43 -4.06 16.48 6.47
N LEU A 44 -5.18 16.13 5.83
CA LEU A 44 -6.26 17.08 5.56
C LEU A 44 -6.91 17.56 6.87
N THR A 45 -7.18 18.86 6.98
CA THR A 45 -7.65 19.53 8.21
C THR A 45 -9.08 19.15 8.63
N LYS A 46 -9.83 18.40 7.81
CA LYS A 46 -11.20 17.95 8.10
C LYS A 46 -11.24 16.43 8.30
N GLN A 47 -11.57 16.03 9.52
CA GLN A 47 -11.91 14.69 10.04
C GLN A 47 -11.79 13.54 9.02
N SER A 48 -10.70 12.81 9.20
CA SER A 48 -10.32 11.58 8.52
C SER A 48 -11.18 10.38 8.97
N THR A 49 -12.46 10.36 8.61
CA THR A 49 -13.37 9.24 8.92
C THR A 49 -12.97 7.90 8.28
N ASN A 50 -11.91 7.86 7.46
CA ASN A 50 -11.48 6.66 6.73
C ASN A 50 -10.03 6.20 7.02
N LEU A 51 -9.30 6.79 7.99
CA LEU A 51 -7.95 6.31 8.34
C LEU A 51 -7.98 4.92 9.02
N GLU A 52 -9.13 4.51 9.56
CA GLU A 52 -9.32 3.19 10.16
C GLU A 52 -9.00 2.05 9.20
N THR A 53 -9.27 2.23 7.89
CA THR A 53 -8.93 1.25 6.85
C THR A 53 -7.42 1.01 6.72
N LEU A 54 -6.60 1.99 7.10
CA LEU A 54 -5.14 1.87 7.15
C LEU A 54 -4.63 1.35 8.49
N GLY A 55 -5.51 1.08 9.47
CA GLY A 55 -5.14 0.56 10.78
C GLY A 55 -4.06 1.39 11.47
N LEU A 56 -2.97 0.74 11.86
CA LEU A 56 -1.83 1.35 12.55
C LEU A 56 -1.11 2.41 11.68
N LEU A 57 -1.03 2.21 10.35
CA LEU A 57 -0.48 3.23 9.45
C LEU A 57 -1.37 4.49 9.47
N GLY A 58 -2.69 4.32 9.52
CA GLY A 58 -3.63 5.43 9.67
C GLY A 58 -3.43 6.17 10.99
N ARG A 59 -3.17 5.44 12.09
CA ARG A 59 -2.83 6.02 13.40
C ARG A 59 -1.51 6.81 13.36
N PHE A 60 -0.53 6.38 12.57
CA PHE A 60 0.73 7.12 12.37
C PHE A 60 0.52 8.43 11.59
N ALA A 61 -0.44 8.44 10.67
CA ALA A 61 -0.85 9.56 9.83
C ALA A 61 -1.94 10.45 10.48
N ALA A 62 -2.21 10.30 11.77
CA ALA A 62 -3.19 11.14 12.48
C ALA A 62 -2.73 12.61 12.62
N THR A 63 -1.42 12.85 12.56
CA THR A 63 -0.78 14.18 12.50
C THR A 63 0.16 14.23 11.30
N ALA A 64 0.77 15.38 11.04
CA ALA A 64 1.92 15.44 10.15
C ALA A 64 2.95 14.37 10.55
N ALA A 65 3.52 13.70 9.55
CA ALA A 65 4.36 12.53 9.77
C ALA A 65 5.51 12.49 8.76
N ILE A 66 6.65 12.01 9.22
CA ILE A 66 7.80 11.64 8.39
C ILE A 66 7.94 10.13 8.48
N PHE A 67 7.90 9.44 7.35
CA PHE A 67 8.14 8.00 7.30
C PHE A 67 9.49 7.73 6.65
N GLU A 68 10.32 6.93 7.32
CA GLU A 68 11.64 6.51 6.87
C GLU A 68 11.67 4.97 6.90
N PRO A 69 11.25 4.30 5.81
CA PRO A 69 11.26 2.86 5.71
C PRO A 69 12.64 2.31 5.35
N PHE A 70 13.04 1.23 6.02
CA PHE A 70 14.30 0.53 5.75
C PHE A 70 14.04 -0.89 5.29
N ARG A 71 14.72 -1.32 4.21
CA ARG A 71 14.73 -2.74 3.79
C ARG A 71 15.50 -3.63 4.76
N ASN A 72 16.50 -3.08 5.45
CA ASN A 72 17.35 -3.80 6.41
C ASN A 72 17.18 -3.22 7.82
N ALA A 73 17.70 -3.91 8.83
CA ALA A 73 17.72 -3.39 10.19
C ALA A 73 18.42 -2.02 10.21
N ALA A 74 17.75 -0.99 10.71
CA ALA A 74 18.27 0.36 10.75
C ALA A 74 19.45 0.42 11.74
N SER A 75 20.56 0.98 11.29
CA SER A 75 21.74 1.23 12.12
C SER A 75 21.52 2.43 13.05
N LYS A 76 22.40 2.57 14.04
CA LYS A 76 22.42 3.73 14.93
C LYS A 76 22.61 5.02 14.13
N GLU A 77 23.54 4.99 13.16
CA GLU A 77 23.88 6.12 12.30
C GLU A 77 22.67 6.53 11.45
N GLU A 78 21.99 5.57 10.82
CA GLU A 78 20.77 5.85 10.03
C GLU A 78 19.64 6.44 10.89
N ILE A 79 19.43 5.96 12.12
CA ILE A 79 18.42 6.53 13.04
C ILE A 79 18.79 7.98 13.41
N CYS A 80 20.07 8.26 13.69
CA CYS A 80 20.55 9.61 13.95
C CYS A 80 20.33 10.53 12.73
N ASP A 81 20.55 10.04 11.52
CA ASP A 81 20.28 10.79 10.29
C ASP A 81 18.79 11.10 10.13
N CYS A 82 17.89 10.15 10.41
CA CYS A 82 16.45 10.40 10.40
C CYS A 82 16.04 11.47 11.44
N LEU A 83 16.61 11.42 12.66
CA LEU A 83 16.39 12.45 13.69
C LEU A 83 16.83 13.84 13.21
N LEU A 84 17.97 13.91 12.53
CA LEU A 84 18.47 15.14 11.96
C LEU A 84 17.50 15.72 10.92
N LYS A 85 16.98 14.89 10.00
CA LYS A 85 15.93 15.29 9.04
C LYS A 85 14.70 15.87 9.75
N LEU A 86 14.22 15.22 10.81
CA LEU A 86 13.07 15.71 11.59
C LEU A 86 13.35 17.09 12.21
N LEU A 87 14.53 17.28 12.82
CA LEU A 87 14.90 18.53 13.46
C LEU A 87 15.03 19.68 12.45
N GLU A 88 15.54 19.41 11.26
CA GLU A 88 15.62 20.40 10.19
C GLU A 88 14.24 20.84 9.69
N VAL A 89 13.31 19.90 9.48
CA VAL A 89 11.91 20.20 9.11
C VAL A 89 11.25 21.06 10.18
N ARG A 90 11.35 20.63 11.46
CA ARG A 90 10.79 21.38 12.59
C ARG A 90 11.41 22.77 12.71
N GLY A 91 12.71 22.90 12.50
CA GLY A 91 13.40 24.20 12.46
C GLY A 91 12.92 25.09 11.30
N GLY A 92 12.57 24.50 10.15
CA GLY A 92 11.91 25.18 9.04
C GLY A 92 10.53 25.72 9.42
N LEU A 93 9.66 24.86 9.97
CA LEU A 93 8.33 25.22 10.43
C LEU A 93 8.36 26.31 11.50
N GLN A 94 9.26 26.19 12.48
CA GLN A 94 9.42 27.20 13.54
C GLN A 94 9.84 28.56 12.98
N ARG A 95 10.75 28.60 12.01
CA ARG A 95 11.14 29.86 11.35
C ARG A 95 9.97 30.50 10.60
N GLN A 96 9.15 29.70 9.92
CA GLN A 96 7.96 30.21 9.22
C GLN A 96 6.91 30.74 10.21
N ALA A 97 6.63 29.99 11.27
CA ALA A 97 5.70 30.40 12.33
C ALA A 97 6.14 31.71 13.01
N ASN A 98 7.43 31.83 13.35
CA ASN A 98 8.00 33.03 13.95
C ASN A 98 7.89 34.26 13.02
N ARG A 99 8.18 34.09 11.71
CA ARG A 99 8.03 35.16 10.71
C ARG A 99 6.58 35.64 10.60
N ASN A 100 5.64 34.71 10.67
CA ASN A 100 4.21 34.99 10.57
C ASN A 100 3.56 35.35 11.91
N LYS A 101 4.32 35.36 13.02
CA LYS A 101 3.81 35.56 14.40
C LYS A 101 2.66 34.63 14.77
N THR A 102 2.75 33.37 14.33
CA THR A 102 1.75 32.33 14.58
C THR A 102 2.36 31.22 15.43
N SER A 103 1.51 30.44 16.12
CA SER A 103 1.90 29.19 16.76
C SER A 103 1.73 28.04 15.77
N ILE A 104 2.56 27.01 15.88
CA ILE A 104 2.39 25.79 15.07
C ILE A 104 1.33 24.91 15.72
N PRO A 105 0.25 24.54 15.03
CA PRO A 105 -0.72 23.57 15.54
C PRO A 105 -0.07 22.20 15.75
N GLU A 106 -0.52 21.47 16.78
CA GLU A 106 -0.03 20.11 17.07
C GLU A 106 -0.20 19.15 15.86
N LEU A 107 -1.28 19.34 15.08
CA LEU A 107 -1.56 18.57 13.87
C LEU A 107 -0.48 18.76 12.78
N GLU A 108 0.16 19.92 12.74
CA GLU A 108 1.19 20.27 11.76
C GLU A 108 2.61 19.91 12.25
N LEU A 109 2.77 19.54 13.52
CA LEU A 109 4.06 19.14 14.06
C LEU A 109 4.39 17.69 13.66
N PRO A 110 5.40 17.47 12.80
CA PRO A 110 5.68 16.14 12.28
C PRO A 110 6.14 15.20 13.39
N LYS A 111 5.71 13.94 13.28
CA LYS A 111 6.25 12.82 14.04
C LYS A 111 7.03 11.90 13.11
N LEU A 112 8.23 11.54 13.49
CA LEU A 112 9.10 10.63 12.74
C LEU A 112 8.76 9.18 13.08
N TRP A 113 8.49 8.38 12.06
CA TRP A 113 8.24 6.95 12.12
C TRP A 113 9.31 6.22 11.32
N ILE A 114 10.26 5.62 12.03
CA ILE A 114 11.32 4.79 11.46
C ILE A 114 10.78 3.37 11.33
N LEU A 115 10.55 2.90 10.10
CA LEU A 115 9.99 1.57 9.85
C LEU A 115 11.13 0.63 9.51
N THR A 116 11.47 -0.28 10.41
CA THR A 116 12.60 -1.20 10.23
C THR A 116 12.15 -2.66 10.39
N PRO A 117 12.69 -3.62 9.61
CA PRO A 117 12.24 -5.01 9.69
C PRO A 117 12.47 -5.58 11.09
N THR A 118 13.64 -5.28 11.67
CA THR A 118 14.02 -5.70 13.02
C THR A 118 14.76 -4.61 13.76
N ALA A 119 14.66 -4.62 15.09
CA ALA A 119 15.41 -3.74 15.98
C ALA A 119 15.84 -4.55 17.20
N SER A 120 17.14 -4.51 17.51
CA SER A 120 17.69 -5.22 18.67
C SER A 120 17.37 -4.48 19.97
N THR A 121 17.34 -5.20 21.08
CA THR A 121 17.16 -4.60 22.42
C THR A 121 18.27 -3.60 22.74
N THR A 122 19.52 -3.90 22.36
CA THR A 122 20.65 -2.98 22.50
C THR A 122 20.42 -1.67 21.75
N LEU A 123 19.97 -1.74 20.49
CA LEU A 123 19.68 -0.55 19.69
C LEU A 123 18.56 0.29 20.32
N LEU A 124 17.44 -0.35 20.65
CA LEU A 124 16.29 0.32 21.26
C LEU A 124 16.67 0.98 22.60
N SER A 125 17.37 0.26 23.47
CA SER A 125 17.83 0.78 24.77
C SER A 125 18.82 1.93 24.63
N GLY A 126 19.70 1.89 23.61
CA GLY A 126 20.64 2.97 23.31
C GLY A 126 19.97 4.30 22.95
N PHE A 127 18.77 4.26 22.36
CA PHE A 127 17.95 5.44 22.10
C PHE A 127 16.93 5.76 23.21
N GLY A 128 16.90 4.96 24.29
CA GLY A 128 15.85 5.04 25.31
C GLY A 128 14.45 4.78 24.74
N ALA A 129 14.37 4.03 23.63
CA ALA A 129 13.11 3.73 22.96
C ALA A 129 12.33 2.68 23.77
N THR A 130 11.09 3.02 24.14
CA THR A 130 10.25 2.17 25.00
C THR A 130 8.85 2.00 24.41
N GLN A 131 8.29 0.81 24.57
CA GLN A 131 6.89 0.58 24.22
C GLN A 131 5.97 1.22 25.26
N LYS A 132 5.00 2.02 24.80
CA LYS A 132 4.01 2.67 25.66
C LYS A 132 2.77 1.78 25.84
N VAL A 133 2.10 1.90 26.99
CA VAL A 133 0.79 1.26 27.23
C VAL A 133 -0.22 1.75 26.19
N GLY A 134 -1.05 0.86 25.66
CA GLY A 134 -2.04 1.18 24.61
C GLY A 134 -1.47 1.25 23.18
N TRP A 135 -0.22 0.86 22.99
CA TRP A 135 0.38 0.65 21.67
C TRP A 135 0.68 -0.82 21.43
N LEU A 136 0.52 -1.24 20.16
CA LEU A 136 0.81 -2.59 19.72
C LEU A 136 2.30 -2.94 19.93
N PRO A 137 2.63 -4.23 20.14
CA PRO A 137 4.00 -4.71 20.15
C PRO A 137 4.75 -4.24 18.90
N GLY A 138 6.03 -3.89 19.07
CA GLY A 138 6.87 -3.40 17.97
C GLY A 138 6.90 -1.89 17.78
N VAL A 139 6.05 -1.12 18.45
CA VAL A 139 6.07 0.35 18.39
C VAL A 139 6.79 0.94 19.61
N HIS A 140 8.02 1.41 19.41
CA HIS A 140 8.89 1.91 20.48
C HIS A 140 9.10 3.42 20.35
N PHE A 141 8.80 4.18 21.40
CA PHE A 141 8.89 5.64 21.41
C PHE A 141 10.17 6.10 22.10
N ILE A 142 10.87 7.05 21.46
CA ILE A 142 11.93 7.83 22.08
C ILE A 142 11.29 8.94 22.95
N ALA A 143 12.10 9.70 23.70
CA ALA A 143 11.67 10.85 24.49
C ALA A 143 10.68 11.77 23.74
N GLU A 144 9.62 12.20 24.43
CA GLU A 144 8.43 12.82 23.85
C GLU A 144 8.74 14.01 22.91
N TYR A 145 9.63 14.90 23.33
CA TYR A 145 9.99 16.11 22.55
C TYR A 145 10.83 15.84 21.31
N LEU A 146 11.39 14.63 21.18
CA LEU A 146 12.04 14.19 19.95
C LEU A 146 11.03 13.67 18.92
N ARG A 147 9.73 13.52 19.28
CA ARG A 147 8.64 13.13 18.38
C ARG A 147 9.02 12.01 17.41
N THR A 148 9.64 10.96 17.94
CA THR A 148 10.19 9.86 17.13
C THR A 148 9.76 8.52 17.69
N ALA A 149 9.44 7.59 16.80
CA ALA A 149 9.21 6.19 17.13
C ALA A 149 9.99 5.27 16.16
N ILE A 150 10.51 4.18 16.71
CA ILE A 150 11.13 3.07 15.98
C ILE A 150 10.09 1.94 15.95
N VAL A 151 9.72 1.53 14.74
CA VAL A 151 8.72 0.48 14.49
C VAL A 151 9.45 -0.76 14.01
N ALA A 152 9.54 -1.77 14.86
CA ALA A 152 10.14 -3.06 14.55
C ALA A 152 9.08 -3.98 13.91
N ILE A 153 9.05 -4.05 12.59
CA ILE A 153 7.96 -4.67 11.81
C ILE A 153 7.76 -6.14 12.17
N HIS A 154 8.82 -6.92 12.41
CA HIS A 154 8.71 -8.33 12.81
C HIS A 154 8.00 -8.57 14.16
N GLN A 155 7.86 -7.55 15.00
CA GLN A 155 7.14 -7.64 16.28
C GLN A 155 5.65 -7.29 16.14
N LEU A 156 5.23 -6.74 14.99
CA LEU A 156 3.84 -6.36 14.77
C LEU A 156 2.96 -7.63 14.70
N PRO A 157 1.83 -7.68 15.43
CA PRO A 157 0.95 -8.83 15.42
C PRO A 157 0.33 -9.07 14.04
N ARG A 158 0.11 -10.33 13.66
CA ARG A 158 -0.51 -10.70 12.38
C ARG A 158 -2.02 -10.43 12.38
N THR A 159 -2.39 -9.18 12.11
CA THR A 159 -3.78 -8.69 12.07
C THR A 159 -3.95 -7.69 10.93
N GLN A 160 -5.21 -7.42 10.54
CA GLN A 160 -5.51 -6.38 9.54
C GLN A 160 -5.01 -4.99 9.97
N GLU A 161 -5.00 -4.68 11.28
CA GLU A 161 -4.53 -3.39 11.80
C GLU A 161 -3.06 -3.10 11.44
N THR A 162 -2.22 -4.11 11.29
CA THR A 162 -0.78 -3.94 11.00
C THR A 162 -0.39 -4.35 9.58
N LEU A 163 -1.36 -4.79 8.78
CA LEU A 163 -1.15 -5.38 7.46
C LEU A 163 -0.25 -4.51 6.58
N TRP A 164 -0.61 -3.22 6.43
CA TRP A 164 0.09 -2.29 5.55
C TRP A 164 1.55 -2.05 5.95
N LEU A 165 1.86 -2.12 7.25
CA LEU A 165 3.24 -2.02 7.74
C LEU A 165 4.02 -3.32 7.53
N ARG A 166 3.37 -4.48 7.66
CA ARG A 166 4.02 -5.79 7.45
C ARG A 166 4.32 -6.09 5.98
N ILE A 167 3.62 -5.46 5.03
CA ILE A 167 3.95 -5.50 3.59
C ILE A 167 5.34 -4.89 3.32
N LEU A 168 5.77 -3.91 4.13
CA LEU A 168 7.13 -3.33 4.10
C LEU A 168 8.17 -4.20 4.83
N GLY A 169 7.76 -5.34 5.41
CA GLY A 169 8.63 -6.25 6.12
C GLY A 169 9.58 -7.05 5.21
N ARG A 170 10.17 -8.10 5.76
CA ARG A 170 11.10 -9.00 5.05
C ARG A 170 10.77 -10.46 5.34
N GLY A 171 11.13 -11.35 4.41
CA GLY A 171 10.97 -12.80 4.54
C GLY A 171 9.54 -13.21 4.88
N THR A 172 9.38 -14.02 5.92
CA THR A 172 8.09 -14.60 6.34
C THR A 172 7.05 -13.55 6.72
N VAL A 173 7.46 -12.40 7.28
CA VAL A 173 6.53 -11.33 7.67
C VAL A 173 5.86 -10.71 6.44
N GLN A 174 6.67 -10.41 5.41
CA GLN A 174 6.18 -9.86 4.15
C GLN A 174 5.32 -10.88 3.40
N LYS A 175 5.74 -12.14 3.36
CA LYS A 175 4.97 -13.24 2.75
C LYS A 175 3.58 -13.39 3.37
N GLN A 176 3.51 -13.46 4.70
CA GLN A 176 2.23 -13.57 5.41
C GLN A 176 1.32 -12.37 5.17
N ALA A 177 1.91 -11.17 5.08
CA ALA A 177 1.16 -9.95 4.76
C ALA A 177 0.62 -9.97 3.32
N ILE A 178 1.37 -10.51 2.36
CA ILE A 178 0.88 -10.71 0.99
C ILE A 178 -0.27 -11.73 0.96
N ASP A 179 -0.18 -12.82 1.72
CA ASP A 179 -1.28 -13.80 1.83
C ASP A 179 -2.56 -13.16 2.41
N GLU A 180 -2.40 -12.27 3.39
CA GLU A 180 -3.52 -11.52 3.97
C GLU A 180 -4.10 -10.48 3.01
N LEU A 181 -3.24 -9.80 2.24
CA LEU A 181 -3.66 -8.85 1.20
C LEU A 181 -4.51 -9.53 0.12
N GLU A 182 -4.11 -10.75 -0.28
CA GLU A 182 -4.84 -11.56 -1.25
C GLU A 182 -6.22 -11.98 -0.72
N ALA A 183 -6.30 -12.29 0.58
CA ALA A 183 -7.54 -12.67 1.25
C ALA A 183 -8.50 -11.49 1.52
N LEU A 184 -8.08 -10.23 1.31
CA LEU A 184 -8.97 -9.08 1.46
C LEU A 184 -10.10 -9.12 0.42
N PRO A 185 -11.27 -8.52 0.69
CA PRO A 185 -12.33 -8.37 -0.32
C PRO A 185 -11.84 -7.67 -1.60
N LEU A 186 -12.36 -8.07 -2.77
CA LEU A 186 -11.99 -7.47 -4.07
C LEU A 186 -12.29 -5.97 -4.13
N ASN A 187 -13.33 -5.51 -3.42
CA ASN A 187 -13.71 -4.11 -3.33
C ASN A 187 -12.93 -3.33 -2.25
N HIS A 188 -11.94 -3.93 -1.60
CA HIS A 188 -11.13 -3.24 -0.62
C HIS A 188 -10.33 -2.11 -1.30
N PRO A 189 -10.40 -0.85 -0.81
CA PRO A 189 -9.94 0.33 -1.54
C PRO A 189 -8.45 0.30 -1.91
N PHE A 190 -7.62 -0.30 -1.07
CA PHE A 190 -6.17 -0.36 -1.27
C PHE A 190 -5.65 -1.68 -1.84
N ARG A 191 -6.51 -2.70 -2.02
CA ARG A 191 -6.05 -4.05 -2.40
C ARG A 191 -5.39 -4.02 -3.77
N ARG A 192 -6.11 -3.48 -4.76
CA ARG A 192 -5.64 -3.41 -6.15
C ARG A 192 -4.37 -2.57 -6.29
N ALA A 193 -4.38 -1.34 -5.78
CA ALA A 193 -3.22 -0.44 -5.86
C ALA A 193 -1.97 -1.07 -5.22
N THR A 194 -2.12 -1.76 -4.09
CA THR A 194 -1.01 -2.46 -3.44
C THR A 194 -0.49 -3.64 -4.26
N LEU A 195 -1.37 -4.44 -4.86
CA LEU A 195 -0.97 -5.54 -5.74
C LEU A 195 -0.20 -5.02 -6.97
N GLU A 196 -0.67 -3.96 -7.61
CA GLU A 196 0.01 -3.32 -8.74
C GLU A 196 1.44 -2.88 -8.37
N LEU A 197 1.63 -2.26 -7.20
CA LEU A 197 2.96 -1.88 -6.70
C LEU A 197 3.86 -3.09 -6.41
N LEU A 198 3.31 -4.17 -5.83
CA LEU A 198 4.05 -5.42 -5.60
C LEU A 198 4.46 -6.08 -6.92
N TYR A 199 3.63 -6.01 -7.96
CA TYR A 199 3.96 -6.52 -9.29
C TYR A 199 5.08 -5.71 -9.95
N ASN A 200 5.05 -4.39 -9.81
CA ASN A 200 6.13 -3.52 -10.28
C ASN A 200 7.44 -3.83 -9.54
N LEU A 201 7.38 -4.00 -8.21
CA LEU A 201 8.53 -4.44 -7.41
C LEU A 201 9.10 -5.76 -7.95
N ARG A 202 8.24 -6.76 -8.19
CA ARG A 202 8.66 -8.05 -8.76
C ARG A 202 9.38 -7.88 -10.09
N GLN A 203 8.81 -7.11 -11.02
CA GLN A 203 9.42 -6.88 -12.33
C GLN A 203 10.81 -6.24 -12.21
N ASN A 204 10.95 -5.23 -11.35
CA ASN A 204 12.23 -4.56 -11.10
C ASN A 204 13.27 -5.51 -10.46
N LEU A 205 12.82 -6.41 -9.58
CA LEU A 205 13.70 -7.42 -8.97
C LEU A 205 14.13 -8.50 -9.98
N GLN A 206 13.26 -8.93 -10.90
CA GLN A 206 13.57 -9.93 -11.93
C GLN A 206 14.67 -9.48 -12.90
N VAL A 207 14.78 -8.19 -13.18
CA VAL A 207 15.85 -7.64 -14.05
C VAL A 207 17.23 -7.78 -13.39
N ASN A 208 17.31 -7.94 -12.06
CA ASN A 208 18.56 -8.06 -11.34
C ASN A 208 18.98 -9.52 -11.12
N GLN A 209 20.04 -9.96 -11.82
CA GLN A 209 20.55 -11.33 -11.80
C GLN A 209 21.15 -11.79 -10.45
N ASN A 210 21.46 -10.86 -9.54
CA ASN A 210 22.03 -11.12 -8.22
C ASN A 210 21.02 -10.87 -7.08
N SER A 211 19.82 -11.44 -7.18
CA SER A 211 18.78 -11.28 -6.14
C SER A 211 19.11 -12.12 -4.90
N GLU A 212 18.91 -11.52 -3.72
CA GLU A 212 18.97 -12.21 -2.42
C GLU A 212 17.92 -13.34 -2.34
N GLU A 213 18.10 -14.30 -1.45
CA GLU A 213 17.18 -15.44 -1.29
C GLU A 213 15.74 -14.97 -1.03
N ASP A 214 15.56 -13.96 -0.17
CA ASP A 214 14.25 -13.36 0.10
C ASP A 214 13.61 -12.73 -1.14
N ASP A 215 14.41 -12.12 -2.03
CA ASP A 215 13.90 -11.50 -3.26
C ASP A 215 13.46 -12.59 -4.26
N ARG A 216 14.19 -13.72 -4.32
CA ARG A 216 13.79 -14.87 -5.14
C ARG A 216 12.49 -15.49 -4.64
N GLU A 217 12.36 -15.68 -3.33
CA GLU A 217 11.13 -16.18 -2.73
C GLU A 217 9.96 -15.24 -3.00
N LEU A 218 10.17 -13.92 -2.85
CA LEU A 218 9.16 -12.91 -3.16
C LEU A 218 8.72 -12.97 -4.62
N ILE A 219 9.67 -13.07 -5.56
CA ILE A 219 9.37 -13.19 -6.99
C ILE A 219 8.54 -14.44 -7.27
N MET A 220 8.95 -15.59 -6.73
CA MET A 220 8.22 -16.85 -6.91
C MET A 220 6.82 -16.79 -6.31
N ARG A 221 6.64 -16.17 -5.14
CA ARG A 221 5.33 -16.02 -4.49
C ARG A 221 4.38 -15.14 -5.28
N LEU A 222 4.88 -14.03 -5.83
CA LEU A 222 4.07 -13.04 -6.57
C LEU A 222 3.75 -13.47 -8.00
N GLN A 223 4.49 -14.42 -8.58
CA GLN A 223 4.30 -14.84 -9.97
C GLN A 223 2.92 -15.46 -10.26
N PRO A 224 2.46 -16.50 -9.55
CA PRO A 224 1.13 -17.05 -9.80
C PRO A 224 0.03 -16.03 -9.49
N LEU A 225 0.23 -15.18 -8.47
CA LEU A 225 -0.72 -14.13 -8.11
C LEU A 225 -0.94 -13.13 -9.24
N TYR A 226 0.15 -12.66 -9.84
CA TYR A 226 0.08 -11.75 -10.98
C TYR A 226 -0.66 -12.36 -12.17
N GLN A 227 -0.45 -13.64 -12.44
CA GLN A 227 -1.12 -14.32 -13.55
C GLN A 227 -2.63 -14.42 -13.30
N GLN A 228 -3.02 -14.88 -12.11
CA GLN A 228 -4.42 -15.00 -11.72
C GLN A 228 -5.14 -13.65 -11.71
N ASP A 229 -4.54 -12.62 -11.12
CA ASP A 229 -5.12 -11.28 -11.06
C ASP A 229 -5.28 -10.66 -12.47
N ARG A 230 -4.32 -10.92 -13.37
CA ARG A 230 -4.40 -10.48 -14.77
C ARG A 230 -5.51 -11.20 -15.52
N GLU A 231 -5.64 -12.51 -15.38
CA GLU A 231 -6.72 -13.30 -15.98
C GLU A 231 -8.09 -12.83 -15.48
N GLN A 232 -8.22 -12.63 -14.17
CA GLN A 232 -9.45 -12.12 -13.57
C GLN A 232 -9.79 -10.71 -14.06
N ALA A 233 -8.79 -9.83 -14.22
CA ALA A 233 -8.99 -8.48 -14.76
C ALA A 233 -9.45 -8.49 -16.23
N VAL A 234 -8.91 -9.41 -17.05
CA VAL A 234 -9.35 -9.60 -18.44
C VAL A 234 -10.80 -10.08 -18.47
N GLN A 235 -11.12 -11.14 -17.71
CA GLN A 235 -12.47 -11.69 -17.62
C GLN A 235 -13.49 -10.63 -17.17
N GLN A 236 -13.20 -9.85 -16.13
CA GLN A 236 -14.07 -8.76 -15.68
C GLN A 236 -14.25 -7.66 -16.74
N GLY A 237 -13.20 -7.35 -17.50
CA GLY A 237 -13.24 -6.40 -18.60
C GLY A 237 -14.19 -6.84 -19.70
N GLU A 238 -14.10 -8.12 -20.09
CA GLU A 238 -14.98 -8.73 -21.09
C GLU A 238 -16.42 -8.84 -20.61
N GLN A 239 -16.66 -9.33 -19.40
CA GLN A 239 -18.00 -9.36 -18.80
C GLN A 239 -18.66 -7.98 -18.83
N ARG A 240 -17.92 -6.95 -18.41
CA ARG A 240 -18.43 -5.57 -18.41
C ARG A 240 -18.74 -5.07 -19.81
N LEU A 241 -17.90 -5.39 -20.79
CA LEU A 241 -18.13 -5.02 -22.19
C LEU A 241 -19.36 -5.73 -22.75
N ILE A 242 -19.44 -7.05 -22.59
CA ILE A 242 -20.55 -7.89 -23.05
C ILE A 242 -21.87 -7.43 -22.44
N ILE A 243 -21.94 -7.26 -21.11
CA ILE A 243 -23.15 -6.76 -20.43
C ILE A 243 -23.56 -5.39 -21.00
N ARG A 244 -22.60 -4.50 -21.28
CA ARG A 244 -22.89 -3.20 -21.87
C ARG A 244 -23.40 -3.31 -23.32
N LEU A 245 -22.88 -4.26 -24.11
CA LEU A 245 -23.34 -4.53 -25.48
C LEU A 245 -24.76 -5.11 -25.47
N ILE A 246 -25.02 -6.09 -24.60
CA ILE A 246 -26.36 -6.68 -24.41
C ILE A 246 -27.36 -5.59 -24.00
N ASN A 247 -27.03 -4.79 -22.98
CA ASN A 247 -27.90 -3.71 -22.52
C ASN A 247 -28.17 -2.65 -23.60
N ARG A 248 -27.18 -2.38 -24.45
CA ARG A 248 -27.34 -1.43 -25.57
C ARG A 248 -28.23 -1.98 -26.68
N ARG A 249 -28.21 -3.28 -26.92
CA ARG A 249 -28.92 -3.93 -28.02
C ARG A 249 -30.36 -4.30 -27.67
N PHE A 250 -30.56 -4.84 -26.47
CA PHE A 250 -31.85 -5.40 -26.03
C PHE A 250 -32.53 -4.60 -24.91
N GLY A 251 -31.90 -3.54 -24.40
CA GLY A 251 -32.37 -2.81 -23.21
C GLY A 251 -31.87 -3.45 -21.91
N GLU A 252 -32.30 -2.92 -20.76
CA GLU A 252 -31.88 -3.46 -19.45
C GLU A 252 -32.31 -4.92 -19.30
N ILE A 253 -31.31 -5.81 -19.19
CA ILE A 253 -31.53 -7.24 -18.92
C ILE A 253 -31.66 -7.49 -17.42
N ASP A 254 -32.34 -8.58 -17.08
CA ASP A 254 -32.58 -8.97 -15.70
C ASP A 254 -31.31 -9.48 -14.98
N SER A 255 -31.36 -9.49 -13.64
CA SER A 255 -30.21 -9.89 -12.81
C SER A 255 -29.77 -11.34 -13.04
N SER A 256 -30.68 -12.25 -13.40
CA SER A 256 -30.32 -13.66 -13.63
C SER A 256 -29.49 -13.82 -14.90
N THR A 257 -29.81 -13.06 -15.95
CA THR A 257 -29.01 -13.02 -17.18
C THR A 257 -27.62 -12.43 -16.92
N ILE A 258 -27.53 -11.37 -16.10
CA ILE A 258 -26.24 -10.78 -15.69
C ILE A 258 -25.38 -11.81 -14.96
N GLU A 259 -25.93 -12.53 -14.00
CA GLU A 259 -25.21 -13.56 -13.23
C GLU A 259 -24.71 -14.70 -14.14
N ARG A 260 -25.53 -15.12 -15.11
CA ARG A 260 -25.12 -16.14 -16.10
C ARG A 260 -23.94 -15.67 -16.95
N VAL A 261 -23.97 -14.43 -17.45
CA VAL A 261 -22.86 -13.84 -18.21
C VAL A 261 -21.61 -13.71 -17.34
N GLN A 262 -21.77 -13.34 -16.06
CA GLN A 262 -20.65 -13.27 -15.10
C GLN A 262 -20.07 -14.65 -14.74
N GLY A 263 -20.81 -15.73 -14.98
CA GLY A 263 -20.34 -17.11 -14.79
C GLY A 263 -19.55 -17.70 -15.96
N LEU A 264 -19.50 -17.02 -17.11
CA LEU A 264 -18.84 -17.51 -18.32
C LEU A 264 -17.31 -17.42 -18.22
N SER A 265 -16.61 -18.39 -18.84
CA SER A 265 -15.15 -18.32 -19.07
C SER A 265 -14.80 -17.21 -20.08
N ILE A 266 -13.52 -16.87 -20.18
CA ILE A 266 -13.02 -15.89 -21.16
C ILE A 266 -13.38 -16.35 -22.59
N GLU A 267 -13.14 -17.62 -22.92
CA GLU A 267 -13.44 -18.17 -24.25
C GLU A 267 -14.94 -18.11 -24.56
N GLN A 268 -15.79 -18.34 -23.55
CA GLN A 268 -17.24 -18.23 -23.70
C GLN A 268 -17.68 -16.77 -23.86
N LEU A 269 -17.05 -15.82 -23.18
CA LEU A 269 -17.33 -14.39 -23.32
C LEU A 269 -16.93 -13.87 -24.70
N GLU A 270 -15.78 -14.30 -25.21
CA GLU A 270 -15.33 -14.00 -26.59
C GLU A 270 -16.32 -14.56 -27.61
N ALA A 271 -16.71 -15.84 -27.47
CA ALA A 271 -17.69 -16.48 -28.35
C ALA A 271 -19.08 -15.81 -28.29
N LEU A 272 -19.52 -15.40 -27.09
CA LEU A 272 -20.74 -14.62 -26.93
C LEU A 272 -20.62 -13.25 -27.61
N GLY A 273 -19.46 -12.60 -27.53
CA GLY A 273 -19.19 -11.33 -28.21
C GLY A 273 -19.37 -11.40 -29.73
N GLU A 274 -18.93 -12.50 -30.35
CA GLU A 274 -19.14 -12.75 -31.78
C GLU A 274 -20.60 -13.09 -32.08
N ALA A 275 -21.20 -14.03 -31.34
CA ALA A 275 -22.58 -14.47 -31.54
C ALA A 275 -23.59 -13.32 -31.37
N LEU A 276 -23.29 -12.36 -30.48
CA LEU A 276 -24.08 -11.15 -30.28
C LEU A 276 -24.25 -10.31 -31.55
N LEU A 277 -23.40 -10.45 -32.56
CA LEU A 277 -23.55 -9.75 -33.84
C LEU A 277 -24.69 -10.35 -34.68
N ASP A 278 -24.90 -11.66 -34.57
CA ASP A 278 -25.85 -12.43 -35.37
C ASP A 278 -27.24 -12.57 -34.73
N PHE A 279 -27.38 -12.36 -33.42
CA PHE A 279 -28.69 -12.47 -32.76
C PHE A 279 -29.69 -11.47 -33.37
N SER A 280 -30.96 -11.82 -33.45
CA SER A 280 -32.01 -10.91 -33.89
C SER A 280 -32.85 -10.40 -32.71
N ASP A 281 -33.01 -11.22 -31.69
CA ASP A 281 -33.82 -10.92 -30.50
C ASP A 281 -33.18 -11.48 -29.21
N ILE A 282 -33.67 -11.06 -28.04
CA ILE A 282 -33.19 -11.54 -26.74
C ILE A 282 -33.37 -13.04 -26.55
N SER A 283 -34.35 -13.65 -27.23
CA SER A 283 -34.57 -15.10 -27.23
C SER A 283 -33.35 -15.88 -27.74
N ASP A 284 -32.56 -15.32 -28.66
CA ASP A 284 -31.33 -15.94 -29.17
C ASP A 284 -30.23 -15.97 -28.10
N LEU A 285 -30.12 -14.90 -27.30
CA LEU A 285 -29.21 -14.82 -26.17
C LEU A 285 -29.55 -15.88 -25.10
N GLU A 286 -30.83 -16.03 -24.77
CA GLU A 286 -31.28 -17.04 -23.81
C GLU A 286 -30.98 -18.45 -24.30
N ALA A 287 -31.25 -18.73 -25.58
CA ALA A 287 -30.94 -20.00 -26.22
C ALA A 287 -29.43 -20.29 -26.20
N TRP A 288 -28.60 -19.31 -26.52
CA TRP A 288 -27.14 -19.44 -26.48
C TRP A 288 -26.63 -19.71 -25.06
N LEU A 289 -27.08 -18.94 -24.07
CA LEU A 289 -26.67 -19.14 -22.68
C LEU A 289 -27.12 -20.50 -22.13
N ASN A 290 -28.23 -21.07 -22.63
CA ASN A 290 -28.69 -22.40 -22.22
C ASN A 290 -27.78 -23.52 -22.75
N GLN A 291 -27.12 -23.31 -23.89
CA GLN A 291 -26.17 -24.27 -24.47
C GLN A 291 -24.82 -24.30 -23.74
N GLN A 292 -24.52 -23.30 -22.91
CA GLN A 292 -23.26 -23.21 -22.14
C GLN A 292 -23.32 -23.89 -20.76
N ILE A 293 -24.44 -24.52 -20.41
CA ILE A 293 -24.69 -25.12 -19.07
C ILE A 293 -24.58 -26.66 -19.10
N GLU A 294 -24.33 -27.28 -20.26
CA GLU A 294 -23.93 -28.71 -20.38
C GLU A 294 -22.42 -28.89 -20.31
#